data_AF-A0AAU3UVR0-F1
#
_entry.id   AF-A0AAU3UVR0-F1
#
_cell.length_a   1.000
_cell.length_b   1.000
_cell.length_c   1.000
_cell.angle_alpha   90.00
_cell.angle_beta   90.00
_cell.angle_gamma   90.00
#
_symmetry.space_group_name_H-M   'P 1'
#
loop_
_entity.id
_entity.type
_entity.pdbx_description
1 polymer ?
#
loop_
_entity_poly.entity_id
_entity_poly.type
_entity_poly.pdbx_seq_one_letter_code
_entity_poly.pdbx_strand_id
1 'polypeptide(L)'
;MQSHLRDNISIGDIARSSYVSPRAVQLAFRHHYDTTPMAYLRHLRLCGAHAELVASSPRDGATVTMIATSWCFGNPGRFAIEYGRVFGEPPHVTLGRRSLEN
;
A
#
# COMPACT_ATOMS: atom_id res chain seq x y z
N MET A 1 -13.91 1.23 3.76
CA MET A 1 -12.77 1.50 2.86
C MET A 1 -11.58 0.57 3.10
N GLN A 2 -11.24 0.20 4.34
CA GLN A 2 -10.07 -0.66 4.64
C GLN A 2 -10.19 -2.11 4.12
N SER A 3 -11.39 -2.68 4.01
CA SER A 3 -11.57 -4.09 3.63
C SER A 3 -11.34 -4.41 2.14
N HIS A 4 -11.21 -3.40 1.27
CA HIS A 4 -11.06 -3.57 -0.20
C HIS A 4 -9.67 -3.15 -0.70
N LEU A 5 -8.73 -2.82 0.19
CA LEU A 5 -7.44 -2.19 -0.19
C LEU A 5 -6.60 -3.04 -1.16
N ARG A 6 -6.82 -4.35 -1.19
CA ARG A 6 -6.15 -5.31 -2.08
C ARG A 6 -6.87 -5.51 -3.43
N ASP A 7 -8.07 -4.94 -3.58
CA ASP A 7 -8.80 -4.96 -4.85
C ASP A 7 -8.32 -3.83 -5.75
N ASN A 8 -8.51 -3.97 -7.06
CA ASN A 8 -8.27 -2.89 -8.01
C ASN A 8 -9.37 -1.82 -7.90
N ILE A 9 -9.36 -1.07 -6.79
CA ILE A 9 -10.29 0.03 -6.55
C ILE A 9 -9.95 1.19 -7.49
N SER A 10 -10.91 1.54 -8.36
CA SER A 10 -10.88 2.78 -9.13
C SER A 10 -11.43 3.95 -8.31
N ILE A 11 -11.13 5.18 -8.72
CA ILE A 11 -11.77 6.37 -8.12
C ILE A 11 -13.30 6.36 -8.29
N GLY A 12 -13.81 5.66 -9.31
CA GLY A 12 -15.24 5.42 -9.51
C GLY A 12 -15.84 4.55 -8.41
N ASP A 13 -15.10 3.56 -7.91
CA ASP A 13 -15.54 2.69 -6.81
C ASP A 13 -15.57 3.45 -5.47
N ILE A 14 -14.60 4.34 -5.24
CA ILE A 14 -14.58 5.24 -4.07
C ILE A 14 -15.77 6.20 -4.13
N ALA A 15 -16.05 6.79 -5.29
CA ALA A 15 -17.21 7.64 -5.53
C ALA A 15 -18.54 6.90 -5.31
N ARG A 16 -18.67 5.71 -5.88
CA ARG A 16 -19.88 4.88 -5.77
C ARG A 16 -20.17 4.45 -4.33
N SER A 17 -19.14 4.04 -3.57
CA SER A 17 -19.29 3.68 -2.15
C SER A 17 -19.59 4.87 -1.24
N SER A 18 -19.27 6.09 -1.69
CA SER A 18 -19.49 7.33 -0.95
C SER A 18 -20.71 8.12 -1.45
N TYR A 19 -21.49 7.59 -2.40
CA TYR A 19 -22.64 8.23 -3.04
C TYR A 19 -22.37 9.65 -3.61
N VAL A 20 -21.14 9.90 -4.05
CA VAL A 20 -20.72 11.20 -4.60
C VAL A 20 -20.05 11.04 -5.96
N SER A 21 -19.96 12.12 -6.73
CA SER A 21 -19.23 12.09 -8.01
C SER A 21 -17.72 11.96 -7.79
N PRO A 22 -16.96 11.38 -8.73
CA PRO A 22 -15.50 11.31 -8.65
C PRO A 22 -14.83 12.68 -8.42
N ARG A 23 -15.40 13.75 -8.98
CA ARG A 23 -14.91 15.12 -8.80
C ARG A 23 -15.14 15.62 -7.38
N ALA A 24 -16.28 15.30 -6.76
CA ALA A 24 -16.54 15.62 -5.36
C ALA A 24 -15.57 14.86 -4.43
N VAL A 25 -15.27 13.58 -4.71
CA VAL A 25 -14.26 12.82 -3.97
C VAL A 25 -12.88 13.47 -4.08
N GLN A 26 -12.46 13.85 -5.29
CA GLN A 26 -11.17 14.54 -5.49
C GLN A 26 -11.10 15.85 -4.72
N LEU A 27 -12.18 16.66 -4.76
CA LEU A 27 -12.23 17.93 -4.03
C LEU A 27 -12.17 17.72 -2.52
N ALA A 28 -12.93 16.77 -1.99
CA ALA A 28 -12.95 16.44 -0.56
C ALA A 28 -11.57 15.98 -0.07
N PHE A 29 -10.87 15.15 -0.85
CA PHE A 29 -9.51 14.71 -0.51
C PHE A 29 -8.51 15.86 -0.51
N ARG A 30 -8.62 16.78 -1.47
CA ARG A 30 -7.79 17.97 -1.50
C ARG A 30 -8.05 18.90 -0.31
N HIS A 31 -9.32 19.10 0.05
CA HIS A 31 -9.71 19.98 1.15
C HIS A 31 -9.37 19.41 2.54
N HIS A 32 -9.51 18.10 2.74
CA HIS A 32 -9.36 17.48 4.06
C HIS A 32 -8.00 16.81 4.30
N TYR A 33 -7.31 16.37 3.24
CA TYR A 33 -6.09 15.57 3.34
C TYR A 33 -4.93 16.10 2.49
N ASP A 34 -5.11 17.24 1.81
CA ASP A 34 -4.16 17.88 0.89
C ASP A 34 -3.50 16.89 -0.10
N THR A 35 -4.28 15.90 -0.54
CA THR A 35 -3.80 14.82 -1.40
C THR A 35 -4.88 14.36 -2.37
N THR A 36 -4.55 13.41 -3.24
CA THR A 36 -5.53 12.78 -4.13
C THR A 36 -6.02 11.46 -3.53
N PRO A 37 -7.26 11.03 -3.84
CA PRO A 37 -7.77 9.73 -3.36
C PRO A 37 -6.86 8.55 -3.72
N MET A 38 -6.25 8.59 -4.91
CA MET A 38 -5.33 7.56 -5.36
C MET A 38 -4.01 7.58 -4.61
N ALA A 39 -3.47 8.76 -4.29
CA ALA A 39 -2.26 8.88 -3.48
C ALA A 39 -2.50 8.39 -2.04
N TYR A 40 -3.66 8.72 -1.46
CA TYR A 40 -4.05 8.22 -0.14
C TYR A 40 -4.26 6.70 -0.15
N LEU A 41 -4.96 6.15 -1.15
CA LEU A 41 -5.12 4.71 -1.31
C LEU A 41 -3.76 4.00 -1.46
N ARG A 42 -2.85 4.59 -2.23
CA ARG A 42 -1.49 4.08 -2.40
C ARG A 42 -0.72 4.08 -1.08
N HIS A 43 -0.86 5.12 -0.26
CA HIS A 43 -0.29 5.16 1.09
C HIS A 43 -0.85 4.06 1.99
N LEU A 44 -2.18 3.87 2.02
CA LEU A 44 -2.80 2.79 2.80
C LEU A 44 -2.31 1.39 2.36
N ARG A 45 -2.19 1.16 1.04
CA ARG A 45 -1.61 -0.08 0.50
C ARG A 45 -0.15 -0.26 0.91
N LEU A 46 0.64 0.81 0.93
CA LEU A 46 2.03 0.79 1.36
C LEU A 46 2.15 0.40 2.84
N CYS A 47 1.29 0.94 3.70
CA CYS A 47 1.21 0.58 5.12
C CYS A 47 0.78 -0.89 5.31
N GLY A 48 -0.19 -1.36 4.52
CA GLY A 48 -0.59 -2.77 4.53
C GLY A 48 0.56 -3.71 4.13
N ALA A 49 1.28 -3.37 3.06
CA ALA A 49 2.46 -4.12 2.63
C ALA A 49 3.56 -4.13 3.69
N HIS A 50 3.77 -3.01 4.41
CA HIS A 50 4.70 -2.97 5.54
C HIS A 50 4.31 -3.93 6.66
N ALA A 51 3.04 -3.91 7.08
CA ALA A 51 2.55 -4.83 8.11
C ALA A 51 2.75 -6.30 7.72
N GLU A 52 2.52 -6.66 6.45
CA GLU A 52 2.73 -8.01 5.95
C GLU A 52 4.21 -8.38 5.86
N LEU A 53 5.09 -7.45 5.46
CA LEU A 53 6.55 -7.66 5.48
C LEU A 53 7.08 -7.93 6.90
N VAL A 54 6.56 -7.22 7.91
CA VAL A 54 6.91 -7.43 9.33
C VAL A 54 6.38 -8.77 9.85
N ALA A 55 5.20 -9.21 9.39
CA ALA A 55 4.59 -10.46 9.82
C ALA A 55 5.15 -11.71 9.10
N SER A 56 5.82 -11.53 7.95
CA SER A 56 6.29 -12.61 7.09
C SER A 56 7.76 -12.97 7.32
N SER A 57 8.17 -14.16 6.88
CA SER A 57 9.57 -14.60 6.89
C SER A 57 10.00 -15.12 5.52
N PRO A 58 11.21 -14.76 5.03
CA PRO A 58 11.81 -15.39 3.85
C PRO A 58 11.91 -16.92 3.95
N ARG A 59 12.03 -17.47 5.17
CA ARG A 59 12.12 -18.91 5.41
C ARG A 59 10.85 -19.66 4.99
N ASP A 60 9.71 -18.97 5.04
CA ASP A 60 8.40 -19.51 4.66
C ASP A 60 8.11 -19.27 3.15
N GLY A 61 9.11 -18.84 2.38
CA GLY A 61 8.99 -18.54 0.95
C GLY A 61 8.42 -17.15 0.64
N ALA A 62 8.20 -16.29 1.64
CA ALA A 62 7.74 -14.93 1.39
C ALA A 62 8.80 -14.10 0.66
N THR A 63 8.37 -13.33 -0.34
CA THR A 63 9.25 -12.41 -1.08
C THR A 63 8.66 -11.01 -1.12
N VAL A 64 9.55 -10.02 -1.20
CA VAL A 64 9.17 -8.60 -1.38
C VAL A 64 8.25 -8.43 -2.59
N THR A 65 8.56 -9.10 -3.71
CA THR A 65 7.77 -9.01 -4.95
C THR A 65 6.36 -9.58 -4.76
N MET A 66 6.22 -10.73 -4.11
CA MET A 66 4.93 -11.34 -3.83
C MET A 66 4.05 -10.41 -2.98
N ILE A 67 4.61 -9.89 -1.87
CA ILE A 67 3.89 -9.01 -0.96
C ILE A 67 3.52 -7.69 -1.68
N ALA A 68 4.46 -7.05 -2.38
CA ALA A 68 4.20 -5.84 -3.15
C ALA A 68 3.05 -6.04 -4.16
N THR A 69 3.07 -7.17 -4.88
CA THR A 69 2.04 -7.50 -5.87
C THR A 69 0.67 -7.71 -5.21
N SER A 70 0.62 -8.39 -4.07
CA SER A 70 -0.63 -8.62 -3.31
C SER A 70 -1.29 -7.33 -2.81
N TRP A 71 -0.50 -6.26 -2.64
CA TRP A 71 -0.95 -4.91 -2.28
C TRP A 71 -1.04 -3.97 -3.50
N CYS A 72 -1.21 -4.53 -4.69
CA CYS A 72 -1.40 -3.83 -5.97
C CYS A 72 -0.21 -2.97 -6.43
N PHE A 73 1.02 -3.24 -5.99
CA PHE A 73 2.22 -2.62 -6.54
C PHE A 73 2.81 -3.45 -7.68
N GLY A 74 2.41 -3.15 -8.92
CA GLY A 74 2.89 -3.86 -10.12
C GLY A 74 4.33 -3.55 -10.55
N ASN A 75 5.04 -2.67 -9.85
CA ASN A 75 6.46 -2.38 -10.11
C ASN A 75 7.27 -2.48 -8.81
N PRO A 76 8.00 -3.59 -8.60
CA PRO A 76 8.75 -3.83 -7.36
C PRO A 76 9.83 -2.77 -7.08
N GLY A 77 10.48 -2.23 -8.12
CA GLY A 77 11.50 -1.19 -7.97
C GLY A 77 10.93 0.13 -7.47
N ARG A 78 9.83 0.59 -8.07
CA ARG A 78 9.11 1.80 -7.60
C ARG A 78 8.53 1.60 -6.21
N PHE A 79 7.99 0.42 -5.92
CA PHE A 79 7.55 0.06 -4.58
C PHE A 79 8.70 0.18 -3.57
N ALA A 80 9.87 -0.40 -3.83
CA ALA A 80 11.01 -0.34 -2.91
C ALA A 80 11.49 1.09 -2.64
N ILE A 81 11.48 1.96 -3.67
CA ILE A 81 11.82 3.38 -3.53
C ILE A 81 10.80 4.11 -2.66
N GLU A 82 9.50 3.95 -2.96
CA GLU A 82 8.42 4.59 -2.17
C GLU A 82 8.41 4.07 -0.72
N TYR A 83 8.59 2.77 -0.55
CA TYR A 83 8.69 2.12 0.75
C TYR A 83 9.83 2.71 1.58
N GLY A 84 11.04 2.79 1.03
CA GLY A 84 12.20 3.34 1.74
C GLY A 84 12.03 4.82 2.10
N ARG A 85 11.34 5.60 1.27
CA ARG A 85 11.00 7.01 1.59
C ARG A 85 10.07 7.13 2.79
N VAL A 86 9.17 6.18 3.00
CA VAL A 86 8.16 6.22 4.07
C VAL A 86 8.63 5.56 5.36
N PHE A 87 9.35 4.43 5.26
CA PHE A 87 9.76 3.63 6.43
C PHE A 87 11.25 3.73 6.78
N GLY A 88 12.03 4.48 6.00
CA GLY A 88 13.45 4.73 6.27
C GLY A 88 14.40 3.58 5.90
N GLU A 89 13.88 2.44 5.44
CA GLU A 89 14.67 1.26 5.05
C GLU A 89 14.05 0.54 3.86
N PRO A 90 14.83 -0.24 3.08
CA PRO A 90 14.28 -0.99 1.96
C PRO A 90 13.47 -2.22 2.45
N PRO A 91 12.46 -2.67 1.69
CA PRO A 91 11.52 -3.71 2.14
C PRO A 91 12.16 -5.07 2.40
N HIS A 92 13.30 -5.38 1.78
CA HIS A 92 14.03 -6.64 2.04
C HIS A 92 14.68 -6.66 3.43
N VAL A 93 15.05 -5.49 3.97
CA VAL A 93 15.57 -5.39 5.34
C VAL A 93 14.45 -5.69 6.32
N THR A 94 13.27 -5.07 6.15
CA THR A 94 12.09 -5.35 6.97
C THR A 94 11.73 -6.83 6.97
N LEU A 95 11.62 -7.43 5.79
CA LEU A 95 11.30 -8.85 5.63
C LEU A 95 12.40 -9.74 6.24
N GLY A 96 13.66 -9.32 6.17
CA GLY A 96 14.80 -10.07 6.70
C GLY A 96 14.86 -10.16 8.22
N ARG A 97 14.15 -9.33 8.98
CA ARG A 97 14.23 -9.28 10.45
C ARG A 97 13.78 -10.60 11.10
N ARG A 98 12.69 -11.19 10.61
CA ARG A 98 12.19 -12.50 11.11
C ARG A 98 13.08 -13.69 10.78
N SER A 99 14.08 -13.54 9.90
CA SER A 99 15.07 -14.60 9.65
C SER A 99 16.13 -14.70 10.74
N LEU A 100 16.28 -13.65 11.56
CA LEU A 100 17.30 -13.48 12.61
C LEU A 100 16.76 -13.76 14.03
N GLU A 101 15.45 -13.88 14.21
CA GLU A 101 14.82 -14.26 15.47
C GLU A 101 14.82 -15.79 15.59
N ASN A 102 15.88 -16.35 16.18
CA ASN A 102 15.96 -17.74 16.65
C ASN A 102 16.97 -17.85 17.80
#